data_AF-A0A416JUE5-F1
#
_entry.id   AF-A0A416JUE5-F1
#
_cell.length_a   1.000
_cell.length_b   1.000
_cell.length_c   1.000
_cell.angle_alpha   90.00
_cell.angle_beta   90.00
_cell.angle_gamma   90.00
#
_symmetry.space_group_name_H-M   'P 1'
#
loop_
_entity.id
_entity.type
_entity.pdbx_description
1 polymer ?
#
loop_
_entity_poly.entity_id
_entity_poly.type
_entity_poly.pdbx_seq_one_letter_code
_entity_poly.pdbx_strand_id
1 'polypeptide(L)' 'MSDLRQMVSMYLRTNGIKTKFFAQYIECDYARCVKCLKGEGKFTSGEIRKIYDFLDGKHLVPMDQIIKEGTAVED' A
#
# COMPACT_ATOMS: atom_id res chain seq x y z
N MET A 1 -12.49 -17.50 -6.47
CA MET A 1 -11.30 -16.84 -5.89
C MET A 1 -11.34 -15.38 -6.26
N SER A 2 -11.29 -14.48 -5.29
CA SER A 2 -11.16 -13.05 -5.56
C SER A 2 -9.78 -12.77 -6.13
N ASP A 3 -9.72 -12.10 -7.27
CA ASP A 3 -8.47 -11.71 -7.91
C ASP A 3 -7.74 -10.66 -7.06
N LEU A 4 -6.40 -10.72 -6.98
CA LEU A 4 -5.57 -9.85 -6.14
C LEU A 4 -5.91 -8.36 -6.33
N ARG A 5 -6.21 -7.97 -7.56
CA ARG A 5 -6.63 -6.61 -7.94
C ARG A 5 -7.93 -6.19 -7.26
N GLN A 6 -8.90 -7.09 -7.15
CA GLN A 6 -10.17 -6.84 -6.47
C GLN A 6 -9.97 -6.73 -4.96
N MET A 7 -9.13 -7.59 -4.37
CA MET A 7 -8.81 -7.54 -2.95
C MET A 7 -8.14 -6.21 -2.58
N VAL A 8 -7.15 -5.77 -3.35
CA VAL A 8 -6.52 -4.46 -3.17
C VAL A 8 -7.55 -3.33 -3.28
N SER A 9 -8.34 -3.31 -4.35
CA SER A 9 -9.33 -2.25 -4.58
C SER A 9 -10.35 -2.16 -3.44
N MET A 10 -10.79 -3.31 -2.91
CA MET A 10 -11.68 -3.38 -1.76
C MET A 10 -10.99 -2.88 -0.49
N TYR A 11 -9.76 -3.33 -0.21
CA TYR A 11 -9.00 -2.89 0.96
C TYR A 11 -8.80 -1.37 0.97
N LEU A 12 -8.38 -0.80 -0.16
CA LEU A 12 -8.18 0.65 -0.28
C LEU A 12 -9.48 1.41 -0.04
N ARG A 13 -10.59 0.96 -0.65
CA ARG A 13 -11.90 1.61 -0.51
C ARG A 13 -12.41 1.53 0.93
N THR A 14 -12.35 0.36 1.55
CA THR A 14 -12.87 0.13 2.91
C THR A 14 -12.11 0.94 3.95
N ASN A 15 -10.80 1.09 3.79
CA ASN A 15 -9.94 1.83 4.72
C ASN A 15 -9.73 3.30 4.34
N GLY A 16 -10.42 3.81 3.30
CA GLY A 16 -10.28 5.19 2.85
C GLY A 16 -8.87 5.55 2.34
N ILE A 17 -8.11 4.56 1.88
CA ILE A 17 -6.72 4.74 1.44
C ILE A 17 -6.70 5.21 -0.02
N LYS A 18 -5.98 6.30 -0.27
CA LYS A 18 -5.77 6.83 -1.63
C LYS A 18 -4.89 5.88 -2.44
N THR A 19 -5.31 5.55 -3.65
CA THR A 19 -4.51 4.73 -4.59
C THR A 19 -3.11 5.31 -4.84
N LYS A 20 -2.94 6.63 -4.76
CA LYS A 20 -1.61 7.27 -4.90
C LYS A 20 -0.64 6.85 -3.78
N PHE A 21 -1.12 6.73 -2.54
CA PHE A 21 -0.30 6.28 -1.41
C PHE A 21 0.09 4.81 -1.58
N PHE A 22 -0.87 3.97 -1.95
CA PHE A 22 -0.61 2.56 -2.26
C PHE A 22 0.41 2.40 -3.40
N ALA A 23 0.25 3.15 -4.49
CA ALA A 23 1.17 3.13 -5.64
C ALA A 23 2.60 3.50 -5.22
N GLN A 24 2.75 4.53 -4.38
CA GLN A 24 4.05 4.92 -3.82
C GLN A 24 4.67 3.79 -2.97
N TYR A 25 3.90 3.16 -2.08
CA TYR A 25 4.39 2.08 -1.23
C TYR A 25 4.92 0.89 -2.02
N ILE A 26 4.20 0.48 -3.07
CA ILE A 26 4.62 -0.66 -3.91
C ILE A 26 5.65 -0.26 -4.98
N GLU A 27 6.11 0.99 -4.99
CA GLU A 27 7.01 1.56 -6.00
C GLU A 27 6.50 1.39 -7.45
N CYS A 28 5.20 1.59 -7.63
CA CYS A 28 4.55 1.57 -8.93
C CYS A 28 4.15 2.99 -9.33
N ASP A 29 4.45 3.38 -10.57
CA ASP A 29 3.90 4.60 -11.15
C ASP A 29 2.37 4.65 -10.98
N TYR A 30 1.83 5.81 -10.63
CA TYR A 30 0.41 5.94 -10.30
C TYR A 30 -0.50 5.57 -11.49
N ALA A 31 -0.19 6.05 -12.69
CA ALA A 31 -1.01 5.77 -13.87
C ALA A 31 -0.96 4.27 -14.21
N ARG A 32 0.21 3.64 -14.11
CA ARG A 32 0.35 2.18 -14.27
C ARG A 32 -0.40 1.42 -13.19
N CYS A 33 -0.32 1.83 -11.94
CA CYS A 33 -1.02 1.21 -10.82
C CYS A 33 -2.53 1.17 -11.06
N VAL A 34 -3.12 2.30 -11.48
CA VAL A 34 -4.54 2.40 -11.81
C VAL A 34 -4.93 1.43 -12.94
N LYS A 35 -4.13 1.35 -14.01
CA LYS A 35 -4.36 0.39 -15.11
C LYS A 35 -4.29 -1.06 -14.63
N CYS A 36 -3.27 -1.40 -13.84
CA CYS A 36 -3.13 -2.73 -13.26
C CYS A 36 -4.32 -3.10 -12.38
N LEU A 37 -4.84 -2.18 -11.56
CA LEU A 37 -6.02 -2.43 -10.73
C LEU A 37 -7.32 -2.61 -11.55
N LYS A 38 -7.44 -1.94 -12.70
CA LYS A 38 -8.53 -2.15 -13.67
C LYS A 38 -8.37 -3.43 -14.50
N GLY A 39 -7.21 -4.08 -14.40
CA GLY A 39 -6.87 -5.29 -15.14
C GLY A 39 -6.30 -5.08 -16.53
N GLU A 40 -5.96 -3.83 -16.87
CA GLU A 40 -5.31 -3.42 -18.13
C GLU A 40 -3.77 -3.57 -18.07
N GLY A 41 -3.26 -4.34 -17.12
CA GLY A 41 -1.83 -4.53 -16.88
C GLY A 41 -1.56 -5.60 -15.83
N LYS A 42 -0.27 -5.82 -15.56
CA LYS A 42 0.20 -6.78 -14.55
C LYS A 42 1.21 -6.12 -13.63
N PHE A 43 1.15 -6.50 -12.36
CA PHE A 43 2.18 -6.16 -11.39
C PHE A 43 3.39 -7.09 -11.58
N THR A 44 4.58 -6.58 -11.33
CA THR A 44 5.81 -7.39 -11.28
C THR A 44 5.84 -8.25 -10.02
N SER A 45 6.68 -9.28 -9.98
CA SER A 45 6.82 -10.11 -8.77
C SER A 45 7.26 -9.31 -7.54
N GLY A 46 8.09 -8.28 -7.73
CA GLY A 46 8.51 -7.37 -6.65
C GLY A 46 7.35 -6.53 -6.11
N GLU A 47 6.55 -5.96 -7.01
CA GLU A 47 5.32 -5.24 -6.64
C GLU A 47 4.33 -6.16 -5.91
N ILE A 48 4.12 -7.38 -6.41
CA ILE A 48 3.21 -8.35 -5.77
C ILE A 48 3.62 -8.63 -4.33
N ARG A 49 4.92 -8.77 -4.05
CA ARG A 49 5.41 -8.94 -2.67
C ARG A 49 5.04 -7.74 -1.79
N LYS A 50 5.28 -6.52 -2.27
CA LYS A 50 4.92 -5.29 -1.56
C LYS A 50 3.42 -5.12 -1.40
N ILE A 51 2.61 -5.62 -2.34
CA ILE A 51 1.16 -5.65 -2.21
C ILE A 51 0.76 -6.51 -1.01
N TYR A 52 1.34 -7.70 -0.86
CA TYR A 52 1.07 -8.52 0.32
C TYR A 52 1.52 -7.85 1.62
N ASP A 53 2.70 -7.24 1.64
CA ASP A 53 3.17 -6.46 2.80
C ASP A 53 2.21 -5.30 3.15
N PHE A 54 1.69 -4.62 2.13
CA PHE A 54 0.72 -3.54 2.31
C PHE A 54 -0.58 -4.05 2.93
N LEU A 55 -1.12 -5.16 2.41
CA LEU A 55 -2.34 -5.79 2.89
C LEU A 55 -2.21 -6.37 4.30
N ASP A 56 -0.99 -6.75 4.69
CA ASP A 56 -0.62 -7.16 6.05
C ASP A 56 -0.49 -5.96 7.02
N GLY A 57 -0.71 -4.74 6.55
CA GLY A 57 -0.73 -3.54 7.38
C GLY A 57 0.66 -2.96 7.68
N LYS A 58 1.73 -3.42 7.01
CA LYS A 58 3.12 -2.94 7.25
C LYS A 58 3.36 -1.48 6.84
N HIS A 59 2.36 -0.81 6.29
CA HIS A 59 2.38 0.63 6.01
C HIS A 59 1.91 1.48 7.19
N LEU A 60 1.38 0.86 8.25
CA LEU A 60 0.95 1.52 9.47
C LEU A 60 2.15 1.72 10.39
N VAL A 61 2.25 2.92 10.96
CA VAL A 61 3.23 3.24 12.00
C VAL A 61 2.48 3.27 13.34
N PRO A 62 2.82 2.37 14.29
CA PRO A 62 2.22 2.37 15.62
C PRO A 62 2.49 3.66 16.41
N MET A 63 1.54 4.07 17.27
CA MET A 63 1.66 5.31 18.05
C MET A 63 2.84 5.31 19.02
N ASP A 64 3.18 4.17 19.59
CA ASP A 64 4.35 3.98 20.45
C ASP A 64 5.66 4.26 19.69
N GLN A 65 5.74 3.85 18.42
CA GLN A 65 6.88 4.20 17.57
C GLN A 65 6.93 5.71 17.28
N ILE A 66 5.79 6.33 16.98
CA ILE A 66 5.69 7.78 16.74
C ILE A 66 6.16 8.57 17.96
N ILE A 67 5.72 8.19 19.17
CA ILE A 67 6.11 8.86 20.41
C ILE A 67 7.61 8.75 20.63
N LYS A 68 8.19 7.56 20.45
CA LYS A 68 9.63 7.32 20.63
C LYS A 68 10.48 8.18 19.68
N GLU A 69 10.06 8.30 18.42
CA GLU A 69 10.74 9.14 17.43
C GLU A 69 10.58 10.64 17.75
N GLY A 70 9.43 11.06 18.28
CA GLY A 70 9.19 12.44 18.71
C GLY A 70 10.00 12.87 19.94
N THR A 71 10.22 11.98 20.90
CA THR A 71 10.98 12.27 22.13
C THR A 71 12.49 12.28 21.94
N ALA A 72 13.02 11.63 20.90
CA ALA A 72 14.46 11.56 20.62
C ALA A 72 15.05 12.87 20.04
N VAL A 73 14.23 13.90 19.88
CA VAL A 73 14.63 15.22 19.34
C VAL A 73 14.82 16.26 20.46
N GLU A 74 14.49 15.91 21.71
CA GLU A 74 14.52 16.84 22.86
C GLU A 74 15.72 16.65 23.80
N ASP A 75 16.69 15.78 23.46
CA ASP A 75 17.95 15.60 24.20
C ASP A 75 19.17 16.25 23.50
#